data_AF-A0A6M8U9G1-F1
#
_entry.id   AF-A0A6M8U9G1-F1
#
_cell.length_a   1.000
_cell.length_b   1.000
_cell.length_c   1.000
_cell.angle_alpha   90.00
_cell.angle_beta   90.00
_cell.angle_gamma   90.00
#
_symmetry.space_group_name_H-M   'P 1'
#
loop_
_entity.id
_entity.type
_entity.pdbx_description
1 polymer ?
#
loop_
_entity_poly.entity_id
_entity_poly.type
_entity_poly.pdbx_seq_one_letter_code
_entity_poly.pdbx_strand_id
1 'polypeptide(L)'
;MPALLLPCTLYQTQHRFNDYSTDDMQYGDLTEKQLRTDCDLDDVSDVVNPWTGEEVSLFSAFNKSRPKTKQEMARLLFNEFLRLSMPAYYFGQRQLFIDLVKHFYNGRGNPFSSPFLDSAYKEKIIGDTSEQNSSLLAIKATLYDGIDWELGTFSQSQDNNFLKNISGTALPKFRRWIDYVNGLGMSVHDVYAT
;
A
#
# COMPACT_ATOMS: atom_id res chain seq x y z
N MET A 1 -10.14 2.00 -40.64
CA MET A 1 -10.03 2.76 -39.38
C MET A 1 -8.66 3.44 -39.37
N PRO A 2 -8.53 4.67 -38.85
CA PRO A 2 -7.22 5.31 -38.70
C PRO A 2 -6.33 4.53 -37.72
N ALA A 3 -5.02 4.54 -37.95
CA ALA A 3 -4.05 3.91 -37.07
C ALA A 3 -4.02 4.60 -35.69
N LEU A 4 -3.80 3.83 -34.62
CA LEU A 4 -3.60 4.36 -33.27
C LEU A 4 -2.30 5.15 -33.21
N LEU A 5 -2.38 6.38 -32.69
CA LEU A 5 -1.22 7.23 -32.43
C LEU A 5 -0.60 6.86 -31.08
N LEU A 6 0.70 6.58 -31.07
CA LEU A 6 1.43 6.23 -29.86
C LEU A 6 2.11 7.46 -29.24
N PRO A 7 2.19 7.55 -27.90
CA PRO A 7 1.67 6.60 -26.93
C PRO A 7 0.14 6.68 -26.79
N CYS A 8 -0.52 5.52 -26.68
CA CYS A 8 -1.95 5.42 -26.42
C CYS A 8 -2.21 4.62 -25.13
N THR A 9 -3.30 4.92 -24.44
CA THR A 9 -3.77 4.13 -23.29
C THR A 9 -4.87 3.20 -23.75
N LEU A 10 -4.64 1.89 -23.67
CA LEU A 10 -5.61 0.87 -24.08
C LEU A 10 -6.57 0.48 -22.95
N TYR A 11 -6.08 0.52 -21.71
CA TYR A 11 -6.86 0.21 -20.52
C TYR A 11 -6.30 0.99 -19.32
N GLN A 12 -7.21 1.40 -18.43
CA GLN A 12 -6.88 1.95 -17.12
C GLN A 12 -7.75 1.23 -16.09
N THR A 13 -7.22 0.98 -14.90
CA THR A 13 -7.96 0.39 -13.79
C THR A 13 -9.20 1.21 -13.44
N GLN A 14 -10.25 0.55 -12.96
CA GLN A 14 -11.52 1.22 -12.62
C GLN A 14 -11.31 2.22 -11.48
N HIS A 15 -10.53 1.82 -10.48
CA HIS A 15 -10.10 2.66 -9.39
C HIS A 15 -8.64 3.09 -9.58
N ARG A 16 -8.37 4.38 -9.33
CA ARG A 16 -7.03 4.95 -9.48
C ARG A 16 -6.23 4.73 -8.19
N PHE A 17 -4.93 4.49 -8.34
CA PHE A 17 -4.01 4.60 -7.22
C PHE A 17 -3.95 6.06 -6.72
N ASN A 18 -3.86 6.23 -5.40
CA ASN A 18 -3.77 7.54 -4.74
C ASN A 18 -4.96 8.46 -5.04
N ASP A 19 -6.16 7.88 -5.15
CA ASP A 19 -7.39 8.67 -5.27
C ASP A 19 -7.84 9.14 -3.89
N TYR A 20 -7.58 10.40 -3.57
CA TYR A 20 -7.98 11.02 -2.30
C TYR A 20 -9.49 11.31 -2.21
N SER A 21 -10.23 11.11 -3.30
CA SER A 21 -11.68 11.30 -3.33
C SER A 21 -12.47 10.06 -2.93
N THR A 22 -11.82 8.93 -2.66
CA THR A 22 -12.51 7.72 -2.19
C THR A 22 -13.04 7.90 -0.77
N ASP A 23 -14.17 7.25 -0.47
CA ASP A 23 -14.85 7.40 0.82
C ASP A 23 -13.90 7.13 2.01
N ASP A 24 -13.11 6.05 1.95
CA ASP A 24 -12.14 5.69 3.00
C ASP A 24 -11.03 6.74 3.24
N MET A 25 -10.71 7.55 2.22
CA MET A 25 -9.74 8.64 2.32
C MET A 25 -10.35 9.96 2.83
N GLN A 26 -11.69 10.05 2.93
CA GLN A 26 -12.40 11.24 3.40
C GLN A 26 -12.74 11.20 4.91
N TYR A 27 -12.61 10.04 5.57
CA TYR A 27 -12.95 9.86 6.98
C TYR A 27 -11.74 9.43 7.81
N GLY A 28 -10.90 10.40 8.21
CA GLY A 28 -9.70 10.14 9.04
C GLY A 28 -9.60 10.95 10.33
N ASP A 29 -10.40 12.02 10.48
CA ASP A 29 -10.31 12.94 11.62
C ASP A 29 -11.14 12.43 12.80
N LEU A 30 -10.49 11.68 13.69
CA LEU A 30 -11.09 11.22 14.94
C LEU A 30 -10.74 12.18 16.09
N THR A 31 -11.73 12.50 16.91
CA THR A 31 -11.50 13.26 18.15
C THR A 31 -10.77 12.40 19.19
N GLU A 32 -10.07 13.03 20.13
CA GLU A 32 -9.46 12.34 21.27
C GLU A 32 -10.46 11.42 21.98
N LYS A 33 -11.70 11.89 22.18
CA LYS A 33 -12.74 11.09 22.84
C LYS A 33 -13.03 9.80 22.07
N GLN A 34 -13.14 9.87 20.74
CA GLN A 34 -13.38 8.70 19.90
C GLN A 34 -12.18 7.75 19.91
N LEU A 35 -10.95 8.27 19.77
CA LEU A 35 -9.73 7.46 19.83
C LEU A 35 -9.64 6.69 21.15
N ARG A 36 -9.96 7.33 22.28
CA ARG A 36 -9.86 6.71 23.61
C ARG A 36 -11.03 5.79 23.93
N THR A 37 -12.25 6.22 23.65
CA THR A 37 -13.47 5.50 24.07
C THR A 37 -13.86 4.42 23.07
N ASP A 38 -13.81 4.72 21.78
CA ASP A 38 -14.34 3.85 20.73
C ASP A 38 -13.24 2.94 20.15
N CYS A 39 -11.98 3.39 20.17
CA CYS A 39 -10.83 2.61 19.69
C CYS A 39 -9.94 2.04 20.81
N ASP A 40 -10.28 2.28 22.09
CA ASP A 40 -9.54 1.80 23.26
C ASP A 40 -8.06 2.22 23.28
N LEU A 41 -7.74 3.40 22.72
CA LEU A 41 -6.37 3.93 22.64
C LEU A 41 -5.97 4.72 23.89
N ASP A 42 -6.33 4.23 25.08
CA ASP A 42 -5.87 4.82 26.34
C ASP A 42 -4.40 4.46 26.66
N ASP A 43 -3.99 3.22 26.32
CA ASP A 43 -2.62 2.73 26.48
C ASP A 43 -1.97 2.48 25.11
N VAL A 44 -1.11 3.41 24.69
CA VAL A 44 -0.58 3.46 23.31
C VAL A 44 0.93 3.22 23.25
N SER A 45 1.67 3.56 24.31
CA SER A 45 3.13 3.67 24.27
C SER A 45 3.77 3.43 25.62
N ASP A 46 4.81 2.60 25.62
CA ASP A 46 5.65 2.33 26.79
C ASP A 46 6.70 3.43 27.03
N VAL A 47 6.68 4.51 26.25
CA VAL A 47 7.70 5.57 26.25
C VAL A 47 7.10 6.94 26.57
N VAL A 48 5.94 7.27 26.01
CA VAL A 48 5.31 8.58 26.23
C VAL A 48 3.79 8.48 26.16
N ASN A 49 3.11 9.07 27.13
CA ASN A 49 1.65 9.16 27.08
C ASN A 49 1.24 10.20 26.01
N PRO A 50 0.52 9.80 24.95
CA PRO A 50 0.19 10.71 23.84
C PRO A 50 -0.84 11.80 24.23
N TRP A 51 -1.58 11.59 25.31
CA TRP A 51 -2.64 12.48 25.79
C TRP A 51 -2.11 13.55 26.74
N THR A 52 -1.12 13.19 27.59
CA THR A 52 -0.54 14.12 28.58
C THR A 52 0.84 14.64 28.20
N GLY A 53 1.55 13.94 27.31
CA GLY A 53 2.96 14.19 26.97
C GLY A 53 3.95 13.82 28.05
N GLU A 54 3.51 13.13 29.10
CA GLU A 54 4.38 12.64 30.16
C GLU A 54 5.14 11.38 29.72
N GLU A 55 6.39 11.26 30.17
CA GLU A 55 7.24 10.12 29.87
C GLU A 55 6.82 8.89 30.70
N VAL A 56 6.50 7.80 30.00
CA VAL A 56 6.15 6.51 30.61
C VAL A 56 7.46 5.76 30.78
N SER A 57 8.03 5.79 31.97
CA SER A 57 9.27 5.06 32.27
C SER A 57 9.33 4.75 33.75
N LEU A 58 9.84 3.58 34.12
CA LEU A 58 10.07 3.24 35.53
C LEU A 58 11.00 4.26 36.23
N PHE A 59 11.84 4.98 35.47
CA PHE A 59 12.72 6.01 35.99
C PHE A 59 12.07 7.40 36.09
N SER A 60 10.97 7.66 35.37
CA SER A 60 10.25 8.95 35.45
C SER A 60 9.48 9.11 36.77
N ALA A 61 9.21 8.01 37.48
CA ALA A 61 8.67 8.01 38.84
C ALA A 61 9.55 8.75 39.86
N PHE A 62 10.87 8.79 39.61
CA PHE A 62 11.85 9.44 40.51
C PHE A 62 12.22 10.86 40.07
N ASN A 63 11.96 11.23 38.81
CA ASN A 63 12.20 12.57 38.26
C ASN A 63 11.13 12.89 37.22
N LYS A 64 10.15 13.73 37.57
CA LYS A 64 9.14 14.20 36.62
C LYS A 64 9.80 15.09 35.57
N SER A 65 9.93 14.58 34.35
CA SER A 65 10.37 15.37 33.21
C SER A 65 9.25 16.31 32.75
N ARG A 66 9.61 17.40 32.06
CA ARG A 66 8.61 18.28 31.45
C ARG A 66 7.77 17.48 30.44
N PRO A 67 6.47 17.83 30.27
CA PRO A 67 5.69 17.30 29.15
C PRO A 67 6.39 17.54 27.81
N LYS A 68 6.36 16.52 26.96
CA LYS A 68 6.90 16.56 25.60
C LYS A 68 5.98 17.39 24.71
N THR A 69 6.57 18.14 23.80
CA THR A 69 5.80 18.83 22.73
C THR A 69 5.17 17.82 21.78
N LYS A 70 4.16 18.22 21.00
CA LYS A 70 3.51 17.36 20.00
C LYS A 70 4.51 16.73 19.02
N GLN A 71 5.53 17.49 18.59
CA GLN A 71 6.55 17.00 17.68
C GLN A 71 7.49 15.98 18.36
N GLU A 72 7.87 16.22 19.62
CA GLU A 72 8.67 15.27 20.39
C GLU A 72 7.89 13.96 20.64
N MET A 73 6.60 14.06 21.00
CA MET A 73 5.72 12.90 21.17
C MET A 73 5.61 12.08 19.88
N ALA A 74 5.28 12.73 18.76
CA ALA A 74 5.18 12.05 17.47
C ALA A 74 6.49 11.32 17.13
N ARG A 75 7.64 11.98 17.31
CA ARG A 75 8.95 11.34 17.08
C ARG A 75 9.15 10.09 17.97
N LEU A 76 8.80 10.16 19.24
CA LEU A 76 8.94 9.04 20.17
C LEU A 76 8.02 7.87 19.79
N LEU A 77 6.75 8.15 19.50
CA LEU A 77 5.77 7.14 19.06
C LEU A 77 6.20 6.45 17.77
N PHE A 78 6.68 7.21 16.77
CA PHE A 78 7.19 6.65 15.52
C PHE A 78 8.46 5.81 15.71
N ASN A 79 9.36 6.23 16.58
CA ASN A 79 10.55 5.44 16.92
C ASN A 79 10.19 4.13 17.63
N GLU A 80 9.21 4.18 18.54
CA GLU A 80 8.69 3.00 19.20
C GLU A 80 7.99 2.06 18.20
N PHE A 81 7.16 2.59 17.32
CA PHE A 81 6.53 1.81 16.26
C PHE A 81 7.56 1.07 15.41
N LEU A 82 8.64 1.74 14.97
CA LEU A 82 9.75 1.10 14.26
C LEU A 82 10.44 0.00 15.09
N ARG A 83 10.63 0.23 16.40
CA ARG A 83 11.25 -0.74 17.31
C ARG A 83 10.38 -1.99 17.47
N LEU A 84 9.07 -1.81 17.69
CA LEU A 84 8.12 -2.88 17.95
C LEU A 84 7.73 -3.67 16.69
N SER A 85 7.79 -3.04 15.51
CA SER A 85 7.49 -3.69 14.22
C SER A 85 8.62 -4.58 13.68
N MET A 86 9.79 -4.62 14.34
CA MET A 86 10.92 -5.47 13.97
C MET A 86 10.55 -6.93 13.60
N PRO A 87 9.66 -7.63 14.34
CA PRO A 87 9.28 -8.99 14.00
C PRO A 87 8.52 -9.13 12.67
N ALA A 88 7.83 -8.08 12.23
CA ALA A 88 6.92 -8.15 11.09
C ALA A 88 7.59 -8.02 9.72
N TYR A 89 8.89 -7.69 9.69
CA TYR A 89 9.72 -7.74 8.49
C TYR A 89 10.92 -8.69 8.64
N TYR A 90 10.87 -9.59 9.60
CA TYR A 90 11.96 -10.51 9.93
C TYR A 90 12.43 -11.34 8.72
N PHE A 91 11.51 -11.69 7.82
CA PHE A 91 11.79 -12.54 6.65
C PHE A 91 12.01 -11.79 5.33
N GLY A 92 12.20 -10.45 5.33
CA GLY A 92 12.44 -9.79 4.05
C GLY A 92 12.58 -8.28 4.07
N GLN A 93 11.60 -7.61 3.47
CA GLN A 93 11.56 -6.22 2.99
C GLN A 93 11.59 -5.17 4.12
N ARG A 94 12.56 -5.28 5.02
CA ARG A 94 12.82 -4.36 6.12
C ARG A 94 13.00 -2.94 5.64
N GLN A 95 13.76 -2.73 4.56
CA GLN A 95 14.03 -1.38 4.06
C GLN A 95 12.76 -0.73 3.53
N LEU A 96 11.94 -1.46 2.79
CA LEU A 96 10.62 -0.99 2.34
C LEU A 96 9.74 -0.54 3.51
N PHE A 97 9.65 -1.37 4.56
CA PHE A 97 8.85 -1.04 5.73
C PHE A 97 9.38 0.21 6.45
N ILE A 98 10.70 0.29 6.68
CA ILE A 98 11.33 1.46 7.30
C ILE A 98 11.07 2.72 6.49
N ASP A 99 11.19 2.65 5.16
CA ASP A 99 10.96 3.78 4.27
C ASP A 99 9.49 4.21 4.28
N LEU A 100 8.56 3.25 4.34
CA LEU A 100 7.13 3.54 4.49
C LEU A 100 6.83 4.28 5.81
N VAL A 101 7.36 3.80 6.94
CA VAL A 101 7.11 4.46 8.23
C VAL A 101 7.74 5.85 8.29
N LYS A 102 8.94 6.03 7.71
CA LYS A 102 9.56 7.36 7.58
C LYS A 102 8.75 8.29 6.69
N HIS A 103 8.16 7.76 5.62
CA HIS A 103 7.26 8.50 4.74
C HIS A 103 5.95 8.83 5.47
N PHE A 104 5.40 7.93 6.28
CA PHE A 104 4.22 8.24 7.08
C PHE A 104 4.49 9.41 8.06
N TYR A 105 5.68 9.48 8.65
CA TYR A 105 6.08 10.58 9.52
C TYR A 105 6.32 11.92 8.78
N ASN A 106 6.98 11.91 7.62
CA ASN A 106 7.46 13.13 6.95
C ASN A 106 6.72 13.50 5.65
N GLY A 107 5.90 12.60 5.12
CA GLY A 107 5.38 12.63 3.75
C GLY A 107 4.27 13.64 3.53
N ARG A 108 3.65 14.16 4.61
CA ARG A 108 2.62 15.22 4.58
C ARG A 108 1.49 14.93 3.59
N GLY A 109 1.05 13.67 3.57
CA GLY A 109 -0.04 13.22 2.69
C GLY A 109 0.36 12.94 1.24
N ASN A 110 1.63 13.13 0.84
CA ASN A 110 2.06 12.75 -0.51
C ASN A 110 2.00 11.23 -0.72
N PRO A 111 1.80 10.76 -1.97
CA PRO A 111 1.92 9.36 -2.31
C PRO A 111 3.27 8.77 -1.91
N PHE A 112 3.26 7.54 -1.40
CA PHE A 112 4.48 6.77 -1.14
C PHE A 112 4.95 6.06 -2.41
N SER A 113 6.26 6.09 -2.67
CA SER A 113 6.89 5.31 -3.73
C SER A 113 8.23 4.76 -3.22
N SER A 114 8.57 3.54 -3.63
CA SER A 114 9.82 2.89 -3.25
C SER A 114 10.24 1.90 -4.34
N PRO A 115 11.52 1.91 -4.76
CA PRO A 115 12.04 0.90 -5.70
C PRO A 115 11.91 -0.54 -5.20
N PHE A 116 11.88 -0.73 -3.87
CA PHE A 116 11.64 -2.04 -3.24
C PHE A 116 10.19 -2.50 -3.45
N LEU A 117 9.24 -1.56 -3.34
CA LEU A 117 7.83 -1.83 -3.60
C LEU A 117 7.59 -2.15 -5.08
N ASP A 118 8.18 -1.36 -5.97
CA ASP A 118 8.06 -1.54 -7.42
C ASP A 118 8.63 -2.90 -7.86
N SER A 119 9.78 -3.27 -7.30
CA SER A 119 10.39 -4.59 -7.54
C SER A 119 9.51 -5.72 -7.03
N ALA A 120 8.96 -5.60 -5.82
CA ALA A 120 8.08 -6.62 -5.24
C ALA A 120 6.79 -6.82 -6.06
N TYR A 121 6.16 -5.73 -6.52
CA TYR A 121 5.02 -5.82 -7.42
C TYR A 121 5.40 -6.44 -8.78
N LYS A 122 6.53 -6.03 -9.35
CA LYS A 122 7.01 -6.61 -10.62
C LYS A 122 7.19 -8.13 -10.51
N GLU A 123 7.85 -8.60 -9.45
CA GLU A 123 8.03 -10.04 -9.21
C GLU A 123 6.70 -10.76 -9.05
N LYS A 124 5.74 -10.17 -8.31
CA LYS A 124 4.40 -10.74 -8.16
C LYS A 124 3.63 -10.79 -9.46
N ILE A 125 3.64 -9.72 -10.26
CA ILE A 125 2.93 -9.64 -11.55
C ILE A 125 3.52 -10.64 -12.54
N ILE A 126 4.84 -10.70 -12.66
CA ILE A 126 5.52 -11.64 -13.58
C ILE A 126 5.31 -13.08 -13.14
N GLY A 127 5.34 -13.34 -11.84
CA GLY A 127 5.15 -14.67 -11.27
C GLY A 127 3.69 -15.08 -11.08
N ASP A 128 2.71 -14.25 -11.47
CA ASP A 128 1.29 -14.56 -11.28
C ASP A 128 0.79 -15.50 -12.38
N THR A 129 0.70 -16.78 -12.01
CA THR A 129 0.18 -17.86 -12.85
C THR A 129 -1.29 -18.17 -12.57
N SER A 130 -2.03 -17.29 -11.88
CA SER A 130 -3.43 -17.52 -11.54
C SER A 130 -4.29 -17.49 -12.81
N GLU A 131 -4.70 -18.67 -13.28
CA GLU A 131 -5.39 -18.82 -14.58
C GLU A 131 -6.69 -18.02 -14.67
N GLN A 132 -7.42 -17.85 -13.56
CA GLN A 132 -8.74 -17.21 -13.58
C GLN A 132 -8.68 -15.68 -13.52
N ASN A 133 -7.66 -15.09 -12.87
CA ASN A 133 -7.69 -13.66 -12.50
C ASN A 133 -6.40 -12.88 -12.80
N SER A 134 -5.35 -13.52 -13.35
CA SER A 134 -4.07 -12.84 -13.62
C SER A 134 -4.22 -11.79 -14.74
N SER A 135 -4.05 -10.51 -14.39
CA SER A 135 -4.06 -9.43 -15.37
C SER A 135 -2.98 -9.60 -16.44
N LEU A 136 -1.80 -10.11 -16.09
CA LEU A 136 -0.71 -10.33 -17.05
C LEU A 136 -1.07 -11.41 -18.08
N LEU A 137 -1.65 -12.52 -17.64
CA LEU A 137 -2.07 -13.60 -18.53
C LEU A 137 -3.20 -13.14 -19.45
N ALA A 138 -4.21 -12.44 -18.92
CA ALA A 138 -5.31 -11.91 -19.72
C ALA A 138 -4.84 -10.89 -20.77
N ILE A 139 -3.90 -10.00 -20.43
CA ILE A 139 -3.30 -9.05 -21.39
C ILE A 139 -2.56 -9.82 -22.50
N LYS A 140 -1.75 -10.82 -22.14
CA LYS A 140 -1.02 -11.63 -23.13
C LYS A 140 -1.95 -12.39 -24.07
N ALA A 141 -2.98 -13.05 -23.52
CA ALA A 141 -3.97 -13.78 -24.32
C ALA A 141 -4.72 -12.85 -25.27
N THR A 142 -5.24 -11.73 -24.76
CA THR A 142 -5.97 -10.75 -25.57
C THR A 142 -5.11 -10.13 -26.68
N LEU A 143 -3.82 -9.90 -26.42
CA LEU A 143 -2.88 -9.47 -27.45
C LEU A 143 -2.66 -10.56 -28.50
N TYR A 144 -2.40 -11.79 -28.07
CA TYR A 144 -2.10 -12.89 -28.96
C TYR A 144 -3.26 -13.22 -29.92
N ASP A 145 -4.48 -13.23 -29.39
CA ASP A 145 -5.70 -13.53 -30.15
C ASP A 145 -6.14 -12.33 -31.03
N GLY A 146 -5.74 -11.12 -30.64
CA GLY A 146 -6.08 -9.87 -31.33
C GLY A 146 -5.15 -9.46 -32.47
N ILE A 147 -3.93 -9.99 -32.50
CA ILE A 147 -2.97 -9.74 -33.56
C ILE A 147 -3.25 -10.67 -34.73
N ASP A 148 -3.55 -10.10 -35.88
CA ASP A 148 -3.36 -10.75 -37.16
C ASP A 148 -1.85 -10.79 -37.44
N TRP A 149 -1.25 -11.96 -37.25
CA TRP A 149 0.20 -12.17 -37.37
C TRP A 149 0.70 -12.13 -38.82
N GLU A 150 -0.18 -12.34 -39.81
CA GLU A 150 0.18 -12.25 -41.23
C GLU A 150 0.23 -10.79 -41.68
N LEU A 151 -0.76 -10.00 -41.27
CA LEU A 151 -0.87 -8.58 -41.64
C LEU A 151 -0.14 -7.65 -40.67
N GLY A 152 0.24 -8.14 -39.49
CA GLY A 152 0.84 -7.33 -38.42
C GLY A 152 -0.11 -6.27 -37.87
N THR A 153 -1.42 -6.54 -37.89
CA THR A 153 -2.45 -5.58 -37.46
C THR A 153 -3.25 -6.12 -36.28
N PHE A 154 -3.80 -5.23 -35.45
CA PHE A 154 -4.69 -5.62 -34.36
C PHE A 154 -6.14 -5.44 -34.79
N SER A 155 -6.92 -6.53 -34.82
CA SER A 155 -8.34 -6.49 -35.22
C SER A 155 -9.26 -6.50 -34.00
N GLN A 156 -10.07 -5.45 -33.87
CA GLN A 156 -11.02 -5.30 -32.77
C GLN A 156 -12.29 -6.13 -33.06
N SER A 157 -12.26 -7.42 -32.76
CA SER A 157 -13.44 -8.31 -32.73
C SER A 157 -14.01 -8.40 -31.30
N GLN A 158 -15.18 -9.04 -31.13
CA GLN A 158 -15.76 -9.24 -29.78
C GLN A 158 -14.87 -10.10 -28.85
N ASP A 159 -14.03 -10.97 -29.43
CA ASP A 159 -13.13 -11.86 -28.69
C ASP A 159 -11.84 -11.13 -28.25
N ASN A 160 -11.48 -10.05 -28.95
CA ASN A 160 -10.29 -9.23 -28.72
C ASN A 160 -10.60 -7.90 -28.00
N ASN A 161 -11.70 -7.88 -27.25
CA ASN A 161 -12.12 -6.71 -26.49
C ASN A 161 -11.27 -6.59 -25.21
N PHE A 162 -10.19 -5.82 -25.33
CA PHE A 162 -9.30 -5.42 -24.22
C PHE A 162 -10.04 -5.02 -22.96
N LEU A 163 -11.09 -4.20 -23.08
CA LEU A 163 -11.83 -3.71 -21.93
C LEU A 163 -12.58 -4.84 -21.23
N LYS A 164 -13.24 -5.72 -21.98
CA LYS A 164 -13.97 -6.87 -21.44
C LYS A 164 -13.04 -7.92 -20.83
N ASN A 165 -11.93 -8.22 -21.48
CA ASN A 165 -11.03 -9.30 -21.07
C ASN A 165 -10.18 -8.92 -19.86
N ILE A 166 -9.88 -7.62 -19.68
CA ILE A 166 -9.06 -7.13 -18.57
C ILE A 166 -9.91 -6.71 -17.37
N SER A 167 -11.14 -6.22 -17.57
CA SER A 167 -11.98 -5.69 -16.47
C SER A 167 -12.37 -6.70 -15.40
N GLY A 168 -12.36 -8.00 -15.73
CA GLY A 168 -12.60 -9.08 -14.76
C GLY A 168 -11.35 -9.56 -14.01
N THR A 169 -10.17 -9.02 -14.32
CA THR A 169 -8.90 -9.45 -13.71
C THR A 169 -8.60 -8.69 -12.43
N ALA A 170 -7.70 -9.22 -11.62
CA ALA A 170 -7.27 -8.57 -10.38
C ALA A 170 -5.74 -8.47 -10.34
N LEU A 171 -5.23 -7.31 -9.92
CA LEU A 171 -3.82 -7.15 -9.61
C LEU A 171 -3.43 -8.09 -8.45
N PRO A 172 -2.27 -8.74 -8.52
CA PRO A 172 -1.84 -9.67 -7.48
C PRO A 172 -1.65 -8.95 -6.15
N LYS A 173 -2.19 -9.55 -5.09
CA LYS A 173 -2.14 -9.02 -3.72
C LYS A 173 -1.08 -9.75 -2.88
N PHE A 174 -0.55 -9.09 -1.85
CA PHE A 174 0.41 -9.66 -0.90
C PHE A 174 -0.28 -10.48 0.20
N ARG A 175 -1.02 -11.53 -0.19
CA ARG A 175 -1.84 -12.37 0.71
C ARG A 175 -1.19 -13.70 1.10
N ARG A 176 0.07 -13.96 0.72
CA ARG A 176 0.74 -15.21 1.12
C ARG A 176 1.03 -15.18 2.61
N TRP A 177 1.04 -16.33 3.28
CA TRP A 177 1.35 -16.38 4.72
C TRP A 177 2.70 -15.71 5.06
N ILE A 178 3.69 -15.84 4.18
CA ILE A 178 5.01 -15.22 4.34
C ILE A 178 4.96 -13.69 4.18
N ASP A 179 3.99 -13.17 3.43
CA ASP A 179 3.83 -11.73 3.21
C ASP A 179 3.48 -10.98 4.51
N TYR A 180 2.86 -11.66 5.48
CA TYR A 180 2.57 -11.08 6.80
C TYR A 180 3.81 -10.80 7.67
N VAL A 181 4.94 -11.45 7.36
CA VAL A 181 6.16 -11.41 8.21
C VAL A 181 7.42 -11.02 7.43
N ASN A 182 7.29 -10.75 6.13
CA ASN A 182 8.38 -10.27 5.28
C ASN A 182 8.32 -8.75 5.03
N GLY A 183 7.43 -8.02 5.71
CA GLY A 183 7.24 -6.58 5.54
C GLY A 183 6.28 -6.19 4.41
N LEU A 184 5.98 -7.05 3.43
CA LEU A 184 5.12 -6.69 2.29
C LEU A 184 3.65 -6.52 2.68
N GLY A 185 3.09 -7.44 3.46
CA GLY A 185 1.70 -7.36 3.91
C GLY A 185 1.45 -6.19 4.85
N MET A 186 2.47 -5.74 5.60
CA MET A 186 2.38 -4.50 6.38
C MET A 186 2.54 -3.26 5.51
N SER A 187 3.38 -3.30 4.47
CA SER A 187 3.59 -2.15 3.59
C SER A 187 2.49 -1.94 2.58
N VAL A 188 1.78 -3.00 2.20
CA VAL A 188 0.61 -2.98 1.33
C VAL A 188 -0.46 -3.84 1.96
N HIS A 189 -1.39 -3.18 2.65
CA HIS A 189 -2.50 -3.85 3.32
C HIS A 189 -3.54 -4.40 2.31
N ASP A 190 -3.90 -3.60 1.30
CA ASP A 190 -4.73 -4.05 0.17
C ASP A 190 -4.49 -3.20 -1.08
N VAL A 191 -4.98 -3.68 -2.22
CA VAL A 191 -5.04 -2.94 -3.50
C VAL A 191 -6.50 -2.75 -3.86
N TYR A 192 -6.96 -1.50 -3.80
CA TYR A 192 -8.30 -1.07 -4.21
C TYR A 192 -8.40 -0.83 -5.72
N ALA A 193 -7.26 -0.69 -6.41
CA ALA A 193 -7.15 -0.33 -7.82
C ALA A 193 -7.58 -1.43 -8.82
N THR A 194 -8.43 -2.39 -8.44
CA THR A 194 -8.93 -3.46 -9.33
C THR A 194 -10.29 -3.11 -9.87
#